data_AF-A0A940IH72-F1
#
_entry.id   AF-A0A940IH72-F1
#
_cell.length_a   1.000
_cell.length_b   1.000
_cell.length_c   1.000
_cell.angle_alpha   90.00
_cell.angle_beta   90.00
_cell.angle_gamma   90.00
#
_symmetry.space_group_name_H-M   'P 1'
#
loop_
_entity.id
_entity.type
_entity.pdbx_description
1 polymer ?
#
loop_
_entity_poly.entity_id
_entity_poly.type
_entity_poly.pdbx_seq_one_letter_code
_entity_poly.pdbx_strand_id
1 'polypeptide(L)'
;MDRAVAGVEEMRLPPIKIERSEDFTRITLYPERKYLDMSKTEKIQACYQHACLLFEDGTKMTNLSLRERLSIGKNNSAVASRIINDTINAGLIKLADESSGSKRYSAYIPYYA
;
A
#
# COMPACT_ATOMS: atom_id res chain seq x y z
N MET A 1 18.73 19.92 4.22
CA MET A 1 17.58 19.00 4.11
C MET A 1 17.37 18.31 5.46
N ASP A 2 17.00 19.07 6.50
CA ASP A 2 16.86 18.51 7.86
C ASP A 2 15.67 19.08 8.65
N ARG A 3 14.85 19.93 8.02
CA ARG A 3 13.69 20.57 8.68
C ARG A 3 12.34 20.18 8.10
N ALA A 4 12.31 19.63 6.89
CA ALA A 4 11.05 19.27 6.23
C ALA A 4 10.48 17.94 6.77
N VAL A 5 11.34 17.02 7.21
CA VAL A 5 10.93 15.69 7.71
C VAL A 5 10.31 15.80 9.11
N ALA A 6 10.88 16.63 9.99
CA ALA A 6 10.37 16.82 11.36
C ALA A 6 8.92 17.36 11.41
N GLY A 7 8.53 18.22 10.45
CA GLY A 7 7.17 18.77 10.41
C GLY A 7 6.09 17.78 9.95
N VAL A 8 6.48 16.73 9.22
CA VAL A 8 5.54 15.72 8.70
C VAL A 8 5.15 14.70 9.78
N GLU A 9 6.09 14.36 10.67
CA GLU A 9 5.83 13.45 11.79
C GLU A 9 4.92 14.07 12.87
N GLU A 10 5.04 15.38 13.12
CA GLU A 10 4.27 16.06 14.16
C GLU A 10 2.76 16.17 13.82
N MET A 11 2.39 16.06 12.54
CA MET A 11 1.01 16.28 12.07
C MET A 11 0.22 15.00 11.69
N ARG A 12 0.81 13.80 11.78
CA ARG A 12 0.15 12.50 11.48
C ARG A 12 -0.68 12.49 10.17
N LEU A 13 -0.12 12.94 9.05
CA LEU A 13 -0.87 13.03 7.80
C LEU A 13 -0.74 11.75 6.93
N PRO A 14 -1.82 11.31 6.25
CA PRO A 14 -1.85 10.09 5.43
C PRO A 14 -1.10 10.24 4.09
N PRO A 15 -0.83 9.12 3.38
CA PRO A 15 0.41 8.94 2.64
C PRO A 15 0.51 9.64 1.29
N ILE A 16 1.77 9.92 0.96
CA ILE A 16 2.23 10.82 -0.08
C ILE A 16 2.44 10.05 -1.41
N LYS A 17 1.84 10.55 -2.51
CA LYS A 17 2.20 10.16 -3.89
C LYS A 17 3.29 11.10 -4.40
N ILE A 18 4.46 10.58 -4.77
CA ILE A 18 5.63 11.40 -5.17
C ILE A 18 5.76 11.39 -6.69
N GLU A 19 5.55 12.53 -7.35
CA GLU A 19 6.07 12.80 -8.70
C GLU A 19 7.32 13.68 -8.58
N ARG A 20 8.45 13.21 -9.13
CA ARG A 20 9.73 13.92 -9.09
C ARG A 20 9.83 14.93 -10.24
N SER A 21 10.00 16.21 -9.90
CA SER A 21 10.58 17.25 -10.74
C SER A 21 11.57 18.04 -9.88
N GLU A 22 12.62 18.60 -10.49
CA GLU A 22 13.83 19.12 -9.82
C GLU A 22 13.57 20.12 -8.69
N ASP A 23 12.40 20.78 -8.65
CA ASP A 23 12.11 21.85 -7.67
C ASP A 23 10.91 21.62 -6.75
N PHE A 24 10.13 20.54 -6.91
CA PHE A 24 9.06 20.21 -5.97
C PHE A 24 8.59 18.75 -6.05
N THR A 25 8.16 18.21 -4.91
CA THR A 25 7.42 16.94 -4.84
C THR A 25 5.94 17.25 -4.86
N ARG A 26 5.24 16.92 -5.94
CA ARG A 26 3.77 17.09 -6.02
C ARG A 26 3.08 15.89 -5.42
N ILE A 27 2.33 16.13 -4.34
CA ILE A 27 1.56 15.12 -3.62
C ILE A 27 0.09 15.30 -3.94
N THR A 28 -0.46 14.46 -4.80
CA THR A 28 -1.90 14.46 -5.08
C THR A 28 -2.59 13.54 -4.08
N LEU A 29 -3.15 14.11 -3.00
CA LEU A 29 -4.13 13.42 -2.16
C LEU A 29 -5.46 13.38 -2.91
N TYR A 30 -5.87 12.20 -3.34
CA TYR A 30 -7.23 11.98 -3.78
C TYR A 30 -8.13 11.86 -2.54
N PRO A 31 -9.32 12.50 -2.52
CA PRO A 31 -10.29 12.30 -1.43
C PRO A 31 -10.66 10.82 -1.29
N GLU A 32 -11.15 10.43 -0.11
CA GLU A 32 -11.63 9.06 0.13
C GLU A 32 -12.62 8.61 -0.96
N ARG A 33 -12.12 7.81 -1.91
CA ARG A 33 -12.95 7.09 -2.85
C ARG A 33 -13.13 5.68 -2.33
N LYS A 34 -14.35 5.16 -2.46
CA LYS A 34 -14.59 3.75 -2.16
C LYS A 34 -13.76 2.92 -3.15
N TYR A 35 -13.26 1.77 -2.72
CA TYR A 35 -12.53 0.86 -3.61
C TYR A 35 -13.36 0.47 -4.85
N LEU A 36 -14.69 0.54 -4.77
CA LEU A 36 -15.60 0.27 -5.88
C LEU A 36 -15.44 1.29 -7.02
N ASP A 37 -15.12 2.54 -6.70
CA ASP A 37 -14.99 3.64 -7.66
C ASP A 37 -13.54 3.76 -8.20
N MET A 38 -12.61 2.95 -7.68
CA MET A 38 -11.23 2.91 -8.14
C MET A 38 -11.08 2.02 -9.38
N SER A 39 -10.35 2.52 -10.36
CA SER A 39 -9.83 1.73 -11.48
C SER A 39 -8.90 0.62 -11.00
N LYS A 40 -8.62 -0.36 -11.86
CA LYS A 40 -7.67 -1.44 -11.56
C LYS A 40 -6.29 -0.88 -11.20
N THR A 41 -5.80 0.10 -11.95
CA THR A 41 -4.50 0.73 -11.71
C THR A 41 -4.46 1.46 -10.38
N GLU A 42 -5.52 2.19 -10.01
CA GLU A 42 -5.61 2.86 -8.71
C GLU A 42 -5.57 1.86 -7.55
N LYS A 43 -6.26 0.71 -7.67
CA LYS A 43 -6.24 -0.35 -6.66
C LYS A 43 -4.83 -0.94 -6.48
N ILE A 44 -4.13 -1.20 -7.59
CA ILE A 44 -2.75 -1.70 -7.58
C ILE A 44 -1.82 -0.69 -6.89
N GLN A 45 -1.95 0.60 -7.24
CA GLN A 45 -1.14 1.66 -6.65
C GLN A 45 -1.44 1.83 -5.15
N ALA A 46 -2.71 1.79 -4.74
CA ALA A 46 -3.09 1.86 -3.33
C ALA A 46 -2.53 0.68 -2.52
N CYS A 47 -2.55 -0.52 -3.09
CA CYS A 47 -1.98 -1.72 -2.50
C CYS A 47 -0.46 -1.59 -2.33
N TYR A 48 0.25 -1.15 -3.38
CA TYR A 48 1.69 -0.94 -3.33
C TYR A 48 2.08 0.12 -2.29
N GLN A 49 1.40 1.27 -2.28
CA GLN A 49 1.63 2.33 -1.30
C GLN A 49 1.42 1.83 0.13
N HIS A 50 0.36 1.06 0.37
CA HIS A 50 0.09 0.47 1.68
C HIS A 50 1.19 -0.51 2.11
N ALA A 51 1.74 -1.30 1.18
CA ALA A 51 2.87 -2.17 1.46
C ALA A 51 4.15 -1.40 1.80
N CYS A 52 4.44 -0.29 1.10
CA CYS A 52 5.60 0.56 1.38
C CYS A 52 5.53 1.16 2.78
N LEU A 53 4.39 1.74 3.15
CA LEU A 53 4.21 2.38 4.46
C LEU A 53 4.38 1.37 5.59
N LEU A 54 3.71 0.22 5.50
CA LEU A 54 3.84 -0.81 6.52
C LEU A 54 5.28 -1.29 6.66
N PHE A 55 6.00 -1.42 5.54
CA PHE A 55 7.40 -1.84 5.55
C PHE A 55 8.32 -0.79 6.17
N GLU A 56 8.11 0.50 5.89
CA GLU A 56 8.81 1.61 6.55
C GLU A 56 8.54 1.63 8.06
N ASP A 57 7.32 1.27 8.48
CA ASP A 57 6.92 1.09 9.89
C ASP A 57 7.43 -0.24 10.50
N GLY A 58 8.22 -1.04 9.79
CA GLY A 58 8.76 -2.32 10.26
C GLY A 58 7.74 -3.47 10.32
N THR A 59 6.57 -3.30 9.70
CA THR A 59 5.50 -4.30 9.61
C THR A 59 5.32 -4.81 8.18
N LYS A 60 4.52 -5.86 7.99
CA LYS A 60 4.29 -6.47 6.67
C LYS A 60 2.82 -6.34 6.29
N MET A 61 2.54 -6.09 5.02
CA MET A 61 1.16 -6.02 4.54
C MET A 61 0.50 -7.40 4.56
N THR A 62 -0.75 -7.47 5.02
CA THR A 62 -1.57 -8.66 4.95
C THR A 62 -2.88 -8.37 4.22
N ASN A 63 -3.63 -9.43 3.86
CA ASN A 63 -4.99 -9.26 3.34
C ASN A 63 -5.88 -8.49 4.33
N LEU A 64 -5.73 -8.75 5.64
CA LEU A 64 -6.48 -8.04 6.67
C LEU A 64 -6.20 -6.54 6.63
N SER A 65 -4.92 -6.14 6.69
CA SER A 65 -4.55 -4.73 6.69
C SER A 65 -4.99 -3.99 5.43
N LEU A 66 -4.94 -4.66 4.26
CA LEU A 66 -5.38 -4.04 3.01
C LEU A 66 -6.91 -3.83 2.98
N ARG A 67 -7.69 -4.77 3.54
CA ARG A 67 -9.15 -4.61 3.64
C ARG A 67 -9.52 -3.46 4.56
N GLU A 68 -8.83 -3.34 5.70
CA GLU A 68 -9.02 -2.23 6.62
C GLU A 68 -8.69 -0.90 5.94
N ARG A 69 -7.57 -0.83 5.19
CA ARG A 69 -7.17 0.36 4.44
C ARG A 69 -8.18 0.80 3.38
N LEU A 70 -8.79 -0.15 2.67
CA LEU A 70 -9.72 0.10 1.56
C LEU A 70 -11.20 0.03 1.96
N SER A 71 -11.49 -0.08 3.26
CA SER A 71 -12.85 -0.26 3.80
C SER A 71 -13.62 -1.39 3.12
N ILE A 72 -12.92 -2.50 2.80
CA ILE A 72 -13.52 -3.70 2.22
C ILE A 72 -14.18 -4.48 3.34
N GLY A 73 -15.48 -4.78 3.18
CA GLY A 73 -16.25 -5.54 4.17
C GLY A 73 -15.59 -6.86 4.55
N LYS A 74 -15.73 -7.27 5.82
CA LYS A 74 -15.07 -8.47 6.38
C LYS A 74 -15.35 -9.76 5.59
N ASN A 75 -16.48 -9.83 4.88
CA ASN A 75 -16.87 -10.99 4.07
C ASN A 75 -16.24 -11.01 2.66
N ASN A 76 -15.58 -9.92 2.23
CA ASN A 76 -15.06 -9.75 0.87
C ASN A 76 -13.54 -9.92 0.79
N SER A 77 -12.97 -10.91 1.48
CA SER A 77 -11.52 -11.18 1.45
C SER A 77 -10.99 -11.49 0.04
N ALA A 78 -11.83 -12.09 -0.81
CA ALA A 78 -11.50 -12.40 -2.19
C ALA A 78 -11.16 -11.14 -3.04
N VAL A 79 -11.79 -10.00 -2.75
CA VAL A 79 -11.53 -8.74 -3.45
C VAL A 79 -10.12 -8.26 -3.15
N ALA A 80 -9.75 -8.23 -1.87
CA ALA A 80 -8.39 -7.86 -1.46
C ALA A 80 -7.35 -8.83 -2.02
N SER A 81 -7.64 -10.14 -2.01
CA SER A 81 -6.74 -11.15 -2.61
C SER A 81 -6.51 -10.91 -4.10
N ARG A 82 -7.55 -10.52 -4.86
CA ARG A 82 -7.41 -10.19 -6.28
C ARG A 82 -6.52 -8.97 -6.47
N ILE A 83 -6.70 -7.92 -5.67
CA ILE A 83 -5.87 -6.70 -5.73
C ILE A 83 -4.40 -7.03 -5.43
N ILE A 84 -4.14 -7.83 -4.39
CA ILE A 84 -2.79 -8.28 -4.03
C ILE A 84 -2.15 -9.04 -5.20
N ASN A 85 -2.86 -10.01 -5.77
CA ASN A 85 -2.35 -10.78 -6.90
C ASN A 85 -2.08 -9.91 -8.14
N ASP A 86 -2.97 -8.97 -8.45
CA ASP A 86 -2.74 -8.01 -9.53
C ASP A 86 -1.50 -7.14 -9.28
N THR A 87 -1.21 -6.81 -8.01
CA THR A 87 -0.04 -6.02 -7.61
C THR A 87 1.26 -6.83 -7.65
N ILE A 88 1.20 -8.13 -7.29
CA ILE A 88 2.31 -9.08 -7.48
C ILE A 88 2.61 -9.26 -8.96
N ASN A 89 1.59 -9.46 -9.79
CA ASN A 89 1.73 -9.59 -11.25
C ASN A 89 2.30 -8.32 -11.90
N ALA A 90 2.03 -7.15 -11.32
CA ALA A 90 2.64 -5.88 -11.72
C ALA A 90 4.09 -5.71 -11.25
N GLY A 91 4.64 -6.66 -10.47
CA GLY A 91 6.03 -6.62 -9.97
C GLY A 91 6.26 -5.56 -8.88
N LEU A 92 5.20 -5.08 -8.21
CA LEU A 92 5.31 -4.00 -7.22
C LEU A 92 5.48 -4.51 -5.78
N ILE A 93 4.97 -5.70 -5.48
CA ILE A 93 5.09 -6.35 -4.17
C ILE A 93 5.50 -7.81 -4.33
N LYS A 94 6.02 -8.42 -3.27
CA LYS A 94 6.37 -9.84 -3.19
C LYS A 94 5.97 -10.44 -1.85
N LEU A 95 5.98 -11.77 -1.78
CA LEU A 95 5.80 -12.50 -0.52
C LEU A 95 6.99 -12.22 0.40
N ALA A 96 6.71 -11.95 1.67
CA ALA A 96 7.75 -11.68 2.65
C ALA A 96 8.51 -12.95 3.09
N ASP A 97 7.84 -14.11 3.05
CA ASP A 97 8.40 -15.41 3.39
C ASP A 97 7.95 -16.45 2.38
N GLU A 98 8.79 -16.75 1.39
CA GLU A 98 8.52 -17.78 0.36
C GLU A 98 8.56 -19.22 0.92
N SER A 99 9.12 -19.41 2.12
CA SER A 99 9.25 -20.72 2.79
C SER A 99 7.95 -21.22 3.43
N SER A 100 7.02 -20.31 3.72
CA SER A 100 5.77 -20.66 4.39
C SER A 100 4.72 -21.12 3.38
N GLY A 101 4.64 -22.42 3.15
CA GLY A 101 3.65 -23.07 2.28
C GLY A 101 2.17 -22.83 2.64
N SER A 102 1.88 -22.03 3.67
CA SER A 102 0.53 -21.70 4.11
C SER A 102 0.12 -20.29 3.67
N LYS A 103 -0.71 -20.21 2.61
CA LYS A 103 -1.29 -18.97 2.08
C LYS A 103 -2.17 -18.20 3.09
N ARG A 104 -2.51 -18.83 4.22
CA ARG A 104 -3.45 -18.29 5.22
C ARG A 104 -2.85 -17.12 6.02
N TYR A 105 -1.52 -17.07 6.14
CA TYR A 105 -0.79 -16.02 6.85
C TYR A 105 0.21 -15.30 5.94
N SER A 106 -0.07 -15.26 4.63
CA SER A 106 0.79 -14.58 3.67
C SER A 106 0.90 -13.10 4.01
N ALA A 107 2.15 -12.68 4.20
CA ALA A 107 2.54 -11.30 4.37
C ALA A 107 3.30 -10.85 3.12
N TYR A 108 3.18 -9.58 2.79
CA TYR A 108 3.69 -8.99 1.56
C TYR A 108 4.50 -7.74 1.88
N ILE A 109 5.58 -7.55 1.12
CA ILE A 109 6.49 -6.42 1.21
C ILE A 109 6.66 -5.78 -0.17
N PRO A 110 7.11 -4.51 -0.26
CA PRO A 110 7.50 -3.91 -1.53
C PRO A 110 8.52 -4.76 -2.26
N TYR A 111 8.49 -4.75 -3.58
CA TYR A 111 9.40 -5.60 -4.37
C TYR A 111 10.88 -5.29 -4.13
N TYR A 112 11.21 -4.01 -3.87
CA TYR A 112 12.57 -3.53 -3.61
C TYR A 112 13.16 -3.91 -2.24
N ALA A 113 12.30 -4.39 -1.31
CA ALA A 113 12.69 -4.70 0.07
C ALA A 113 13.50 -6.00 0.19
#